data_AF-A0A954CJE0-F1
#
_entry.id   AF-A0A954CJE0-F1
#
_cell.length_a   1.000
_cell.length_b   1.000
_cell.length_c   1.000
_cell.angle_alpha   90.00
_cell.angle_beta   90.00
_cell.angle_gamma   90.00
#
_symmetry.space_group_name_H-M   'P 1'
#
loop_
_entity.id
_entity.type
_entity.pdbx_description
1 polymer ?
#
loop_
_entity_poly.entity_id
_entity_poly.type
_entity_poly.pdbx_seq_one_letter_code
_entity_poly.pdbx_strand_id
1 'polypeptide(L)' 'MAIKAEKLGVEKINKGTLKVFALSVLAGAFIALGAIFATTVSVGAGEFPYGVVKLLSGVVFSLGLILVVVAGAELFTGN' A
#
# COMPACT_ATOMS: atom_id res chain seq x y z
N MET A 1 -14.78 15.40 -5.00
CA MET A 1 -13.69 14.39 -5.07
C MET A 1 -12.99 14.39 -6.41
N ALA A 2 -13.71 14.38 -7.55
CA ALA A 2 -13.13 14.41 -8.89
C ALA A 2 -12.13 15.57 -9.14
N ILE A 3 -12.50 16.81 -8.79
CA ILE A 3 -11.63 18.00 -8.95
C ILE A 3 -10.30 17.87 -8.16
N LYS A 4 -10.33 17.20 -6.99
CA LYS A 4 -9.12 16.98 -6.19
C LYS A 4 -8.21 15.96 -6.86
N ALA A 5 -8.78 14.87 -7.39
CA ALA A 5 -8.02 13.85 -8.12
C ALA A 5 -7.40 14.43 -9.40
N GLU A 6 -8.14 15.26 -10.14
CA GLU A 6 -7.66 15.97 -11.32
C GLU A 6 -6.43 16.84 -11.00
N LYS A 7 -6.54 17.72 -9.99
CA LYS A 7 -5.41 18.57 -9.56
C LYS A 7 -4.19 17.76 -9.13
N LEU A 8 -4.38 16.71 -8.35
CA LEU A 8 -3.29 15.83 -7.91
C LEU A 8 -2.64 15.10 -9.10
N GLY A 9 -3.42 14.70 -10.11
CA GLY A 9 -2.89 14.10 -11.34
C GLY A 9 -2.01 15.07 -12.12
N VAL A 10 -2.44 16.33 -12.28
CA VAL A 10 -1.66 17.39 -12.93
C VAL A 10 -0.39 17.74 -12.12
N GLU A 11 -0.44 17.72 -10.79
CA GLU A 11 0.76 17.93 -9.97
C GLU A 11 1.76 16.75 -10.07
N LYS A 12 1.27 15.51 -10.17
CA LYS A 12 2.13 14.32 -10.27
C LYS A 12 2.99 14.31 -11.52
N ILE A 13 2.45 14.71 -12.67
CA ILE A 13 3.23 14.77 -13.93
C ILE A 13 4.34 15.83 -13.89
N ASN A 14 4.24 16.82 -13.00
CA ASN A 14 5.25 17.88 -12.84
C ASN A 14 6.35 17.52 -11.82
N LYS A 15 6.31 16.32 -11.21
CA LYS A 15 7.37 15.85 -10.31
C LYS A 15 8.59 15.39 -11.11
N GLY A 16 9.79 15.69 -10.61
CA GLY A 16 11.04 15.21 -11.22
C GLY A 16 11.15 13.68 -11.22
N THR A 17 11.64 13.09 -12.30
CA THR A 17 11.74 11.64 -12.52
C THR A 17 12.43 10.90 -11.37
N LEU A 18 13.54 11.42 -10.86
CA LEU A 18 14.27 10.81 -9.74
C LEU A 18 13.45 10.78 -8.45
N LYS A 19 12.64 11.83 -8.20
CA LYS A 19 11.77 11.91 -7.03
C LYS A 19 10.64 10.89 -7.13
N VAL A 20 10.00 10.79 -8.30
CA VAL A 20 8.95 9.78 -8.54
C VAL A 20 9.53 8.37 -8.39
N PHE A 21 10.70 8.10 -8.97
CA PHE A 21 11.36 6.81 -8.83
C PHE A 21 11.62 6.43 -7.37
N ALA A 22 12.19 7.33 -6.57
CA ALA A 22 12.43 7.09 -5.15
C ALA A 22 11.13 6.85 -4.37
N LEU A 23 10.08 7.63 -4.64
CA LEU A 23 8.77 7.47 -4.02
C LEU A 23 8.08 6.15 -4.43
N SER A 24 8.28 5.68 -5.67
CA SER A 24 7.75 4.40 -6.15
C SER A 24 8.47 3.22 -5.49
N VAL A 25 9.78 3.29 -5.30
CA VAL A 25 10.54 2.28 -4.55
C VAL A 25 10.06 2.23 -3.10
N LEU A 26 9.85 3.40 -2.48
CA LEU A 26 9.32 3.48 -1.12
C LEU A 26 7.90 2.89 -1.01
N ALA A 27 7.04 3.14 -1.99
CA ALA A 27 5.71 2.53 -2.05
C ALA A 27 5.81 0.99 -2.12
N GLY A 28 6.69 0.46 -2.96
CA GLY A 28 6.96 -0.98 -3.04
C GLY A 28 7.41 -1.57 -1.71
N ALA A 29 8.30 -0.89 -0.99
CA ALA A 29 8.77 -1.32 0.33
C ALA A 29 7.62 -1.42 1.36
N PHE A 30 6.70 -0.46 1.38
CA PHE A 30 5.54 -0.50 2.28
C PHE A 30 4.54 -1.59 1.94
N ILE A 31 4.29 -1.85 0.64
CA ILE A 31 3.43 -2.96 0.22
C ILE A 31 4.09 -4.31 0.58
N ALA A 32 5.40 -4.45 0.38
CA ALA A 32 6.14 -5.63 0.79
C ALA A 32 6.05 -5.86 2.31
N LEU A 33 6.16 -4.81 3.12
CA LEU A 33 5.99 -4.89 4.57
C LEU A 33 4.58 -5.35 4.95
N GLY A 34 3.55 -4.80 4.32
CA GLY A 34 2.16 -5.25 4.52
C GLY A 34 1.96 -6.72 4.14
N ALA A 35 2.57 -7.17 3.04
CA ALA A 35 2.53 -8.56 2.59
C ALA A 35 3.24 -9.50 3.57
N ILE A 36 4.43 -9.12 4.07
CA ILE A 36 5.17 -9.87 5.09
C ILE A 36 4.33 -9.97 6.36
N PHE A 37 3.69 -8.89 6.81
CA PHE A 37 2.88 -8.93 8.00
C PHE A 37 1.66 -9.86 7.83
N ALA A 38 0.99 -9.77 6.68
CA ALA A 38 -0.15 -10.62 6.32
C ALA A 38 0.22 -12.11 6.25
N THR A 39 1.40 -12.46 5.73
CA THR A 39 1.90 -13.84 5.73
C THR A 39 2.28 -14.29 7.14
N THR A 40 2.97 -13.47 7.93
CA THR A 40 3.33 -13.80 9.32
C THR A 40 2.10 -14.11 10.18
N VAL A 41 1.02 -13.34 10.03
CA VAL A 41 -0.22 -13.56 10.81
C VAL A 41 -0.99 -14.80 10.36
N SER A 42 -0.86 -15.20 9.09
CA SER A 42 -1.63 -16.34 8.55
C SER A 42 -0.90 -17.69 8.62
N VAL A 43 0.43 -17.68 8.73
CA VAL A 43 1.22 -18.91 8.91
C VAL A 43 0.85 -19.62 10.21
N GLY A 44 0.55 -20.91 10.13
CA GLY A 44 0.20 -21.74 11.29
C GLY A 44 -1.24 -21.59 11.78
N ALA A 45 -2.07 -20.73 11.17
CA ALA A 45 -3.45 -20.48 11.58
C ALA A 45 -4.46 -21.55 11.11
N GLY A 46 -4.01 -22.77 10.82
CA GLY A 46 -4.83 -23.84 10.23
C GLY A 46 -6.00 -24.34 11.09
N GLU A 47 -5.93 -24.11 12.41
CA GLU A 47 -7.00 -24.46 13.36
C GLU A 47 -8.12 -23.41 13.42
N PHE A 48 -7.91 -22.23 12.82
CA PHE A 48 -8.91 -21.17 12.78
C PHE A 48 -9.81 -21.28 11.54
N PRO A 49 -11.07 -20.80 11.61
CA PRO A 49 -11.92 -20.73 10.42
C PRO A 49 -11.26 -19.91 9.31
N TYR A 50 -11.28 -20.43 8.08
CA TYR A 50 -10.64 -19.81 6.92
C TYR A 50 -11.02 -18.32 6.74
N GLY A 51 -12.30 -17.99 6.92
CA GLY A 51 -12.79 -16.62 6.82
C GLY A 51 -12.15 -15.67 7.84
N VAL A 52 -11.91 -16.14 9.07
CA VAL A 52 -11.26 -15.35 10.13
C VAL A 52 -9.80 -15.08 9.77
N VAL A 53 -9.07 -16.10 9.32
CA VAL A 53 -7.66 -15.95 8.90
C VAL A 53 -7.53 -14.97 7.74
N LYS A 54 -8.43 -15.04 6.74
CA LYS A 54 -8.43 -14.11 5.60
C LYS A 54 -8.80 -12.69 5.99
N LEU A 55 -9.79 -12.51 6.87
CA LEU A 55 -10.17 -11.19 7.38
C LEU A 55 -8.98 -10.55 8.11
N LEU A 56 -8.36 -11.27 9.05
CA LEU A 56 -7.21 -10.77 9.81
C LEU A 56 -6.02 -10.43 8.91
N SER A 57 -5.70 -11.32 7.97
CA SER A 57 -4.65 -11.10 6.97
C SER A 57 -4.89 -9.83 6.13
N GLY A 58 -6.14 -9.57 5.71
CA GLY A 58 -6.52 -8.34 5.01
C GLY A 58 -6.42 -7.09 5.90
N VAL A 59 -6.84 -7.18 7.16
CA VAL A 59 -6.74 -6.08 8.14
C VAL A 59 -5.28 -5.68 8.34
N VAL A 60 -4.38 -6.64 8.56
CA VAL A 60 -2.96 -6.31 8.77
C VAL A 60 -2.26 -5.86 7.49
N PHE A 61 -2.68 -6.36 6.32
CA PHE A 61 -2.18 -5.88 5.03
C PHE A 61 -2.49 -4.39 4.80
N SER A 62 -3.64 -3.90 5.29
CA SER A 62 -4.04 -2.50 5.16
C SER A 62 -3.01 -1.51 5.72
N LEU A 63 -2.18 -1.94 6.69
CA LEU A 63 -1.06 -1.16 7.19
C LEU A 63 -0.09 -0.74 6.07
N GLY A 64 0.19 -1.62 5.10
CA GLY A 64 1.03 -1.28 3.95
C GLY A 64 0.44 -0.13 3.12
N LEU A 65 -0.87 -0.12 2.91
CA LEU A 65 -1.56 0.96 2.20
C LEU A 65 -1.58 2.26 3.02
N ILE A 66 -1.78 2.17 4.34
CA ILE A 66 -1.75 3.34 5.23
C ILE A 66 -0.37 4.01 5.19
N LEU A 67 0.71 3.24 5.22
CA LEU A 67 2.07 3.76 5.13
C LEU A 67 2.31 4.49 3.80
N VAL A 68 1.82 3.96 2.68
CA VAL A 68 1.87 4.64 1.37
C VAL A 68 1.18 6.01 1.42
N VAL A 69 -0.02 6.07 1.99
CA VAL A 69 -0.81 7.32 2.08
C VAL A 69 -0.13 8.34 3.00
N VAL A 70 0.33 7.93 4.18
CA VAL A 70 0.95 8.83 5.16
C VAL A 70 2.30 9.35 4.68
N ALA A 71 3.11 8.50 4.04
CA ALA A 71 4.41 8.91 3.49
C ALA A 71 4.28 9.70 2.17
N GLY A 72 3.11 9.68 1.53
CA GLY A 72 2.91 10.27 0.20
C GLY A 72 3.70 9.54 -0.90
N ALA A 73 3.89 8.22 -0.74
CA ALA A 73 4.60 7.39 -1.70
C ALA A 73 3.78 7.19 -2.99
N GLU A 74 4.46 6.98 -4.12
CA GLU A 74 3.82 6.86 -5.44
C GLU A 74 3.53 5.39 -5.74
N LEU A 75 2.30 4.96 -5.45
CA LEU A 75 1.84 3.60 -5.73
C LEU A 75 1.09 3.55 -7.06
N PHE A 76 1.56 2.73 -7.99
CA PHE A 76 1.01 2.63 -9.35
C PHE A 76 -0.52 2.43 -9.41
N THR A 77 -1.09 1.59 -8.54
CA THR A 77 -2.53 1.29 -8.54
C THR A 77 -3.39 2.40 -7.94
N GLY A 78 -2.79 3.36 -7.22
CA GLY A 78 -3.47 4.53 -6.67
C GLY A 78 -3.16 5.83 -7.41
N ASN A 79 -2.42 5.74 -8.52
CA ASN A 79 -2.06 6.87 -9.36
C ASN A 79 -3.13 7.20 -10.40
#